data_AF-A0A5J9VN24-F1
#
_entry.id   AF-A0A5J9VN24-F1
#
_cell.length_a   1.000
_cell.length_b   1.000
_cell.length_c   1.000
_cell.angle_alpha   90.00
_cell.angle_beta   90.00
_cell.angle_gamma   90.00
#
_symmetry.space_group_name_H-M   'P 1'
#
loop_
_entity.id
_entity.type
_entity.pdbx_description
1 polymer ?
#
loop_
_entity_poly.entity_id
_entity_poly.type
_entity_poly.pdbx_seq_one_letter_code
_entity_poly.pdbx_strand_id
1 'polypeptide(L)'
;MGTGASAADTDSTGGVEFWRAPERAGWLTKQGEYIKTWRRRWFVLKQGRLFWFKDSVITRASVPRGVIPVAACLTVKGAEDVLNRPYAFELSTPRETMYFIADSEKEKEEWINSIGRSIVQHSRSVTDAEVVDYDSSRAAGDSMILALISEIPEFDLLCLKTCL
;
A
#
# COMPACT_ATOMS: atom_id res chain seq x y z
N MET A 1 41.66 -18.72 8.57
CA MET A 1 40.79 -19.14 7.44
C MET A 1 39.47 -18.41 7.60
N GLY A 2 39.34 -17.26 6.93
CA GLY A 2 38.16 -16.41 7.02
C GLY A 2 37.80 -15.94 5.62
N THR A 3 36.73 -16.50 5.07
CA THR A 3 36.07 -16.04 3.83
C THR A 3 34.58 -16.17 4.16
N GLY A 4 33.92 -15.11 4.62
CA GLY A 4 33.65 -13.92 3.81
C GLY A 4 32.26 -14.13 3.22
N ALA A 5 31.22 -13.87 4.03
CA ALA A 5 29.84 -13.91 3.59
C ALA A 5 29.66 -12.85 2.50
N SER A 6 29.47 -13.29 1.26
CA SER A 6 29.24 -12.41 0.12
C SER A 6 27.86 -11.78 0.23
N ALA A 7 27.84 -10.48 0.54
CA ALA A 7 26.70 -9.60 0.41
C ALA A 7 26.46 -9.30 -1.08
N ALA A 8 25.43 -9.92 -1.67
CA ALA A 8 24.86 -9.62 -2.98
C ALA A 8 23.45 -10.24 -2.98
N ASP A 9 22.32 -9.58 -3.23
CA ASP A 9 21.94 -8.23 -3.63
C ASP A 9 20.95 -7.69 -2.59
N THR A 10 21.18 -6.50 -2.07
CA THR A 10 20.24 -5.83 -1.17
C THR A 10 19.76 -4.58 -1.87
N ASP A 11 18.66 -4.64 -2.64
CA ASP A 11 17.83 -3.42 -2.76
C ASP A 11 16.38 -3.61 -3.22
N SER A 12 16.02 -4.62 -4.02
CA SER A 12 14.63 -4.71 -4.52
C SER A 12 13.56 -5.00 -3.45
N THR A 13 13.97 -5.52 -2.29
CA THR A 13 13.08 -5.82 -1.17
C THR A 13 12.95 -4.66 -0.18
N GLY A 14 13.80 -3.62 -0.28
CA GLY A 14 13.81 -2.49 0.64
C GLY A 14 14.05 -2.90 2.10
N GLY A 15 14.89 -3.91 2.34
CA GLY A 15 15.25 -4.41 3.67
C GLY A 15 14.20 -5.23 4.41
N VAL A 16 13.03 -5.50 3.81
CA VAL A 16 11.94 -6.22 4.49
C VAL A 16 12.22 -7.71 4.60
N GLU A 17 12.24 -8.24 5.82
CA GLU A 17 12.37 -9.68 6.09
C GLU A 17 11.06 -10.45 5.84
N PHE A 18 10.58 -10.53 4.59
CA PHE A 18 9.28 -11.13 4.25
C PHE A 18 9.11 -12.61 4.71
N TRP A 19 10.20 -13.32 5.02
CA TRP A 19 10.17 -14.73 5.46
C TRP A 19 9.87 -14.91 6.96
N ARG A 20 9.75 -13.84 7.75
CA ARG A 20 9.44 -13.90 9.20
C ARG A 20 8.14 -13.19 9.52
N ALA A 21 7.25 -13.84 10.26
CA ALA A 21 6.04 -13.25 10.86
C ALA A 21 5.34 -12.20 9.94
N PRO A 22 4.88 -12.61 8.75
CA PRO A 22 4.17 -11.69 7.86
C PRO A 22 2.83 -11.28 8.47
N GLU A 23 2.39 -10.05 8.18
CA GLU A 23 1.05 -9.56 8.58
C GLU A 23 -0.03 -10.42 7.94
N ARG A 24 0.21 -10.84 6.69
CA ARG A 24 -0.61 -11.82 5.99
C ARG A 24 0.20 -12.59 4.98
N ALA A 25 -0.11 -13.87 4.82
CA ALA A 25 0.40 -14.66 3.72
C ALA A 25 -0.66 -15.67 3.26
N GLY A 26 -0.69 -15.98 1.97
CA GLY A 26 -1.70 -16.84 1.41
C GLY A 26 -1.61 -16.97 -0.10
N TRP A 27 -2.34 -17.93 -0.66
CA TRP A 27 -2.44 -18.10 -2.10
C TRP A 27 -3.44 -17.12 -2.69
N LEU A 28 -3.10 -16.55 -3.84
CA LEU A 28 -4.03 -15.84 -4.71
C LEU A 28 -3.75 -16.24 -6.15
N THR A 29 -4.79 -16.22 -6.97
CA THR A 29 -4.65 -16.31 -8.42
C THR A 29 -4.63 -14.91 -9.01
N LYS A 30 -3.46 -14.47 -9.51
CA LYS A 30 -3.27 -13.14 -10.09
C LYS A 30 -3.40 -13.16 -11.61
N GLN A 31 -4.02 -12.13 -12.18
CA GLN A 31 -3.99 -11.89 -13.63
C GLN A 31 -2.62 -11.31 -14.05
N GLY A 32 -2.04 -11.84 -15.13
CA GLY A 32 -0.82 -11.34 -15.75
C GLY A 32 -0.98 -9.93 -16.33
N GLU A 33 0.11 -9.16 -16.29
CA GLU A 33 0.18 -7.75 -16.71
C GLU A 33 -0.04 -7.61 -18.22
N TYR A 34 0.86 -8.20 -19.02
CA TYR A 34 0.82 -8.16 -20.49
C TYR A 34 -0.12 -9.22 -21.07
N ILE A 35 0.07 -10.46 -20.68
CA ILE A 35 -0.77 -11.59 -21.10
C ILE A 35 -1.73 -11.87 -19.97
N LYS A 36 -3.04 -11.69 -20.21
CA LYS A 36 -4.14 -11.82 -19.23
C LYS A 36 -4.44 -13.26 -18.77
N THR A 37 -3.38 -14.05 -18.61
CA THR A 37 -3.40 -15.38 -17.99
C THR A 37 -3.49 -15.27 -16.48
N TRP A 38 -4.18 -16.24 -15.87
CA TRP A 38 -4.32 -16.34 -14.41
C TRP A 38 -3.25 -17.28 -13.85
N ARG A 39 -2.50 -16.82 -12.84
CA ARG A 39 -1.38 -17.56 -12.26
C ARG A 39 -1.49 -17.58 -10.74
N ARG A 40 -1.45 -18.78 -10.16
CA ARG A 40 -1.38 -18.98 -8.71
C ARG A 40 -0.01 -18.54 -8.18
N ARG A 41 -0.02 -17.69 -7.16
CA ARG A 41 1.18 -17.13 -6.52
C ARG A 41 0.96 -17.04 -5.01
N TRP A 42 2.02 -17.25 -4.26
CA TRP A 42 2.01 -17.07 -2.81
C TRP A 42 2.28 -15.61 -2.49
N PHE A 43 1.32 -14.92 -1.90
CA PHE A 43 1.43 -13.52 -1.53
C PHE A 43 1.86 -13.38 -0.07
N VAL A 44 2.63 -12.33 0.20
CA VAL A 44 3.09 -11.95 1.53
C VAL A 44 2.93 -10.43 1.68
N LEU A 45 2.13 -10.01 2.66
CA LEU A 45 2.03 -8.62 3.08
C LEU A 45 2.90 -8.42 4.33
N LYS A 46 3.84 -7.47 4.27
CA LYS A 46 4.69 -7.13 5.41
C LYS A 46 5.28 -5.72 5.26
N GLN A 47 5.23 -4.92 6.31
CA GLN A 47 5.89 -3.61 6.41
C GLN A 47 5.57 -2.72 5.20
N GLY A 48 4.29 -2.61 4.87
CA GLY A 48 3.80 -1.76 3.79
C GLY A 48 4.19 -2.24 2.39
N ARG A 49 4.61 -3.49 2.24
CA ARG A 49 4.95 -4.09 0.95
C ARG A 49 4.19 -5.39 0.73
N LEU A 50 3.60 -5.52 -0.45
CA LEU A 50 2.93 -6.73 -0.92
C LEU A 50 3.84 -7.44 -1.93
N PHE A 51 4.39 -8.58 -1.52
CA PHE A 51 5.26 -9.43 -2.32
C PHE A 51 4.48 -10.63 -2.86
N TRP A 52 4.93 -11.20 -3.97
CA TRP A 52 4.45 -12.52 -4.40
C TRP A 52 5.55 -13.42 -4.94
N PHE A 53 5.37 -14.72 -4.75
CA PHE A 53 6.35 -15.76 -5.04
C PHE A 53 5.73 -16.89 -5.83
N LYS A 54 6.57 -17.74 -6.40
CA LYS A 54 6.13 -18.93 -7.14
C LYS A 54 5.47 -19.95 -6.19
N ASP A 55 6.07 -20.15 -5.01
CA ASP A 55 5.73 -21.21 -4.06
C ASP A 55 5.59 -20.65 -2.64
N SER A 56 4.95 -21.40 -1.73
CA SER A 56 4.67 -20.97 -0.35
C SER A 56 5.84 -21.12 0.63
N VAL A 57 6.86 -21.90 0.26
CA VAL A 57 8.06 -22.08 1.07
C VAL A 57 8.98 -20.88 0.85
N ILE A 58 8.84 -19.88 1.72
CA ILE A 58 9.59 -18.63 1.64
C ILE A 58 10.74 -18.64 2.65
N THR A 59 11.95 -18.46 2.12
CA THR A 59 13.19 -18.37 2.89
C THR A 59 13.85 -17.02 2.65
N ARG A 60 14.92 -16.72 3.40
CA ARG A 60 15.75 -15.52 3.16
C ARG A 60 16.31 -15.45 1.73
N ALA A 61 16.53 -16.58 1.06
CA ALA A 61 17.05 -16.65 -0.30
C ALA A 61 15.94 -16.61 -1.37
N SER A 62 14.66 -16.63 -0.98
CA SER A 62 13.56 -16.63 -1.94
C SER A 62 13.45 -15.27 -2.62
N VAL A 63 13.51 -15.24 -3.94
CA VAL A 63 13.37 -13.99 -4.70
C VAL A 63 11.89 -13.71 -5.01
N PRO A 64 11.34 -12.53 -4.70
CA PRO A 64 9.98 -12.18 -5.09
C PRO A 64 9.85 -12.09 -6.61
N ARG A 65 8.69 -12.45 -7.14
CA ARG A 65 8.36 -12.23 -8.57
C ARG A 65 7.87 -10.81 -8.84
N GLY A 66 7.51 -10.10 -7.78
CA GLY A 66 7.29 -8.67 -7.79
C GLY A 66 6.92 -8.18 -6.41
N VAL A 67 6.88 -6.86 -6.28
CA VAL A 67 6.61 -6.15 -5.05
C VAL A 67 5.79 -4.90 -5.38
N ILE A 68 4.81 -4.60 -4.54
CA ILE A 68 4.05 -3.35 -4.59
C ILE A 68 4.18 -2.66 -3.23
N PRO A 69 4.70 -1.42 -3.17
CA PRO A 69 4.57 -0.58 -2.00
C PRO A 69 3.08 -0.23 -1.82
N VAL A 70 2.46 -0.65 -0.72
CA VAL A 70 1.02 -0.41 -0.50
C VAL A 70 0.71 1.08 -0.32
N ALA A 71 1.68 1.88 0.10
CA ALA A 71 1.55 3.34 0.17
C ALA A 71 1.25 3.99 -1.20
N ALA A 72 1.60 3.32 -2.31
CA ALA A 72 1.28 3.78 -3.66
C ALA A 72 -0.06 3.25 -4.19
N CYS A 73 -0.78 2.42 -3.43
CA CYS A 73 -2.08 1.91 -3.83
C CYS A 73 -3.17 2.95 -3.58
N LEU A 74 -4.06 3.11 -4.55
CA LEU A 74 -5.18 4.05 -4.50
C LEU A 74 -6.42 3.40 -3.90
N THR A 75 -6.73 2.17 -4.32
CA THR A 75 -7.94 1.45 -3.89
C THR A 75 -7.71 -0.05 -3.82
N VAL A 76 -8.46 -0.72 -2.96
CA VAL A 76 -8.61 -2.18 -2.93
C VAL A 76 -10.09 -2.51 -2.69
N LYS A 77 -10.72 -3.28 -3.58
CA LYS A 77 -12.17 -3.56 -3.52
C LYS A 77 -12.56 -4.82 -4.31
N GLY A 78 -13.77 -5.31 -4.09
CA GLY A 78 -14.35 -6.40 -4.89
C GLY A 78 -14.40 -6.07 -6.39
N ALA A 79 -14.25 -7.11 -7.21
CA ALA A 79 -14.21 -7.04 -8.68
C ALA A 79 -15.02 -8.18 -9.33
N GLU A 80 -15.91 -8.81 -8.58
CA GLU A 80 -16.70 -9.96 -9.02
C GLU A 80 -17.58 -9.62 -10.22
N ASP A 81 -18.27 -8.48 -10.16
CA ASP A 81 -19.14 -8.01 -11.25
C ASP A 81 -18.35 -7.61 -12.49
N VAL A 82 -17.17 -7.02 -12.29
CA VAL A 82 -16.28 -6.54 -13.37
C VAL A 82 -15.66 -7.72 -14.12
N LEU A 83 -15.24 -8.76 -13.40
CA LEU A 83 -14.55 -9.91 -13.96
C LEU A 83 -15.47 -11.09 -14.27
N ASN A 84 -16.71 -11.06 -13.79
CA ASN A 84 -17.63 -12.19 -13.75
C ASN A 84 -16.98 -13.44 -13.15
N ARG A 85 -16.29 -13.25 -12.02
CA ARG A 85 -15.56 -14.32 -11.30
C ARG A 85 -15.80 -14.20 -9.79
N PRO A 86 -16.19 -15.30 -9.11
CA PRO A 86 -16.39 -15.26 -7.67
C PRO A 86 -15.06 -15.01 -6.95
N TYR A 87 -15.16 -14.37 -5.79
CA TYR A 87 -14.04 -14.11 -4.88
C TYR A 87 -12.93 -13.23 -5.49
N ALA A 88 -13.29 -12.48 -6.53
CA ALA A 88 -12.37 -11.61 -7.25
C ALA A 88 -12.30 -10.23 -6.61
N PHE A 89 -11.11 -9.65 -6.57
CA PHE A 89 -10.90 -8.29 -6.10
C PHE A 89 -9.81 -7.61 -6.92
N GLU A 90 -9.80 -6.28 -6.88
CA GLU A 90 -8.81 -5.45 -7.56
C GLU A 90 -7.97 -4.63 -6.57
N LEU A 91 -6.75 -4.33 -6.98
CA LEU A 91 -5.83 -3.40 -6.33
C LEU A 91 -5.39 -2.38 -7.38
N SER A 92 -5.75 -1.11 -7.18
CA SER A 92 -5.39 -0.03 -8.11
C SER A 92 -4.18 0.73 -7.61
N THR A 93 -3.28 1.06 -8.54
CA THR A 93 -2.13 1.96 -8.35
C THR A 93 -2.18 3.05 -9.43
N PRO A 94 -1.40 4.14 -9.32
CA PRO A 94 -1.32 5.14 -10.40
C PRO A 94 -0.87 4.58 -11.76
N ARG A 95 -0.21 3.41 -11.78
CA ARG A 95 0.35 2.82 -13.00
C ARG A 95 -0.58 1.80 -13.62
N GLU A 96 -1.24 0.97 -12.80
CA GLU A 96 -2.11 -0.10 -13.27
C GLU A 96 -3.13 -0.54 -12.22
N THR A 97 -4.18 -1.22 -12.68
CA THR A 97 -5.11 -1.98 -11.84
C THR A 97 -4.83 -3.47 -11.99
N MET A 98 -4.60 -4.12 -10.85
CA MET A 98 -4.28 -5.55 -10.77
C MET A 98 -5.48 -6.33 -10.24
N TYR A 99 -5.70 -7.51 -10.82
CA TYR A 99 -6.82 -8.38 -10.45
C TYR A 99 -6.35 -9.69 -9.81
N PHE A 100 -7.09 -10.11 -8.79
CA PHE A 100 -6.83 -11.29 -7.99
C PHE A 100 -8.11 -12.08 -7.76
N ILE A 101 -7.97 -13.39 -7.54
CA ILE A 101 -9.04 -14.28 -7.12
C ILE A 101 -8.54 -15.04 -5.89
N ALA A 102 -9.31 -15.00 -4.81
CA ALA A 102 -9.07 -15.80 -3.61
C ALA A 102 -9.75 -17.18 -3.69
N ASP A 103 -9.34 -18.11 -2.84
CA ASP A 103 -9.90 -19.46 -2.82
C ASP A 103 -11.29 -19.50 -2.13
N SER A 104 -11.67 -18.43 -1.40
CA SER A 104 -12.97 -18.27 -0.74
C SER A 104 -13.37 -16.79 -0.52
N GLU A 105 -14.66 -16.55 -0.27
CA GLU A 105 -15.19 -15.23 0.09
C GLU A 105 -14.52 -14.65 1.34
N LYS A 106 -14.34 -15.48 2.37
CA LYS A 106 -13.65 -15.10 3.60
C LYS A 106 -12.22 -14.64 3.32
N GLU A 107 -11.47 -15.39 2.51
CA GLU A 107 -10.09 -15.03 2.18
C GLU A 107 -10.01 -13.74 1.37
N LYS A 108 -10.94 -13.52 0.44
CA LYS A 108 -11.08 -12.27 -0.32
C LYS A 108 -11.26 -11.09 0.63
N GLU A 109 -12.26 -11.17 1.51
CA GLU A 109 -12.55 -10.10 2.48
C GLU A 109 -11.37 -9.83 3.40
N GLU A 110 -10.73 -10.87 3.91
CA GLU A 110 -9.53 -10.70 4.73
C GLU A 110 -8.35 -10.08 3.93
N TRP A 111 -8.25 -10.28 2.61
CA TRP A 111 -7.18 -9.71 1.77
C TRP A 111 -7.43 -8.23 1.56
N ILE A 112 -8.66 -7.88 1.17
CA ILE A 112 -9.10 -6.49 1.04
C ILE A 112 -8.86 -5.75 2.36
N ASN A 113 -9.28 -6.32 3.49
CA ASN A 113 -9.13 -5.70 4.81
C ASN A 113 -7.66 -5.52 5.22
N SER A 114 -6.82 -6.55 5.03
CA SER A 114 -5.42 -6.47 5.45
C SER A 114 -4.63 -5.47 4.61
N ILE A 115 -4.84 -5.49 3.28
CA ILE A 115 -4.21 -4.53 2.37
C ILE A 115 -4.73 -3.12 2.67
N GLY A 116 -6.05 -2.94 2.81
CA GLY A 116 -6.67 -1.64 3.12
C GLY A 116 -6.13 -1.01 4.40
N ARG A 117 -6.00 -1.80 5.49
CA ARG A 117 -5.35 -1.33 6.73
C ARG A 117 -3.90 -0.92 6.50
N SER A 118 -3.15 -1.71 5.74
CA SER A 118 -1.74 -1.44 5.47
C SER A 118 -1.56 -0.17 4.61
N ILE A 119 -2.44 0.09 3.64
CA ILE A 119 -2.48 1.35 2.87
C ILE A 119 -2.64 2.54 3.82
N VAL A 120 -3.64 2.52 4.70
CA VAL A 120 -3.91 3.61 5.65
C VAL A 120 -2.74 3.83 6.61
N GLN A 121 -2.10 2.75 7.08
CA GLN A 121 -0.95 2.84 7.99
C GLN A 121 0.29 3.47 7.33
N HIS A 122 0.50 3.24 6.03
CA HIS A 122 1.73 3.64 5.34
C HIS A 122 1.54 4.85 4.41
N SER A 123 0.31 5.36 4.21
CA SER A 123 0.03 6.53 3.37
C SER A 123 0.54 7.85 3.95
N ARG A 124 0.86 7.89 5.26
CA ARG A 124 1.24 9.13 5.98
C ARG A 124 2.75 9.30 6.21
N SER A 125 3.59 8.35 5.81
CA SER A 125 5.03 8.33 6.14
C SER A 125 5.92 9.08 5.14
N VAL A 126 5.37 9.65 4.06
CA VAL A 126 6.17 10.28 2.99
C VAL A 126 6.48 11.77 3.27
N THR A 127 5.86 12.39 4.27
CA THR A 127 6.10 13.82 4.60
C THR A 127 7.24 14.08 5.58
N ASP A 128 8.00 13.07 6.02
CA ASP A 128 9.14 13.28 6.92
C ASP A 128 10.42 13.75 6.19
N ALA A 129 10.39 13.83 4.85
CA ALA A 129 11.57 14.15 4.04
C ALA A 129 11.77 15.65 3.73
N GLU A 130 10.87 16.56 4.13
CA GLU A 130 11.10 18.01 3.97
C GLU A 130 10.62 18.80 5.19
N VAL A 131 11.35 18.68 6.31
CA VAL A 131 11.46 19.81 7.22
C VAL A 131 12.32 20.84 6.49
N VAL A 132 11.68 21.75 5.76
CA VAL A 132 12.30 23.01 5.37
C VAL A 132 12.59 23.78 6.65
N ASP A 133 13.86 23.85 7.02
CA ASP A 133 14.35 24.67 8.13
C ASP A 133 14.03 26.13 7.83
N TYR A 134 12.92 26.62 8.37
CA TYR A 134 12.55 28.03 8.37
C TYR A 134 12.94 28.64 9.72
N ASP A 135 14.25 28.73 9.99
CA ASP A 135 14.75 29.57 11.09
C ASP A 135 15.92 30.46 10.64
N SER A 136 15.56 31.62 10.10
CA SER A 136 16.19 32.85 10.56
C SER A 136 15.35 34.04 10.14
N SER A 137 14.45 34.46 11.03
CA SER A 137 14.15 35.89 11.15
C SER A 137 14.65 36.39 12.49
N ARG A 138 15.69 37.21 12.44
CA ARG A 138 15.88 38.28 13.41
C ARG A 138 16.36 39.54 12.70
N ALA A 139 15.40 40.28 12.15
CA ALA A 139 15.16 41.67 12.54
C ALA A 139 13.95 42.24 11.78
N ALA A 140 13.10 42.96 12.51
CA ALA A 140 11.85 43.62 12.12
C ALA A 140 10.71 42.63 11.79
N GLY A 141 9.53 42.69 12.38
CA GLY A 141 8.81 43.74 13.08
C GLY A 141 7.33 43.49 12.79
N ASP A 142 6.48 43.68 13.80
CA ASP A 142 5.03 43.89 13.70
C ASP A 142 4.09 42.73 13.31
N SER A 143 3.35 42.28 14.34
CA SER A 143 1.90 42.08 14.35
C SER A 143 1.24 41.36 13.16
N MET A 144 1.30 40.02 13.13
CA MET A 144 0.39 39.22 12.30
C MET A 144 0.11 37.84 12.90
N ILE A 145 -0.31 37.78 14.17
CA ILE A 145 -0.88 36.56 14.78
C ILE A 145 -2.40 36.71 15.05
N LEU A 146 -2.98 37.86 14.74
CA LEU A 146 -4.40 38.14 14.98
C LEU A 146 -5.26 38.33 13.71
N ALA A 147 -4.80 37.90 12.53
CA ALA A 147 -5.52 38.13 11.26
C ALA A 147 -6.04 36.86 10.53
N LEU A 148 -5.93 35.66 11.12
CA LEU A 148 -6.48 34.43 10.52
C LEU A 148 -7.55 33.74 11.37
N ILE A 149 -8.16 34.47 12.31
CA ILE A 149 -9.38 34.05 13.03
C ILE A 149 -10.61 34.88 12.58
N SER A 150 -10.50 35.74 11.56
CA SER A 150 -11.58 36.68 11.21
C SER A 150 -11.98 36.74 9.73
N GLU A 151 -12.02 35.62 8.99
CA GLU A 151 -12.60 35.63 7.61
C GLU A 151 -13.02 34.24 7.11
N ILE A 152 -13.77 33.49 7.93
CA ILE A 152 -14.65 32.42 7.43
C ILE A 152 -15.96 33.10 7.01
N PRO A 153 -16.27 33.27 5.71
CA PRO A 153 -17.61 33.67 5.31
C PRO A 153 -18.60 32.54 5.59
N GLU A 154 -19.63 32.85 6.40
CA GLU A 154 -20.87 32.10 6.51
C GLU A 154 -21.56 32.02 5.13
N PHE A 155 -22.31 30.93 4.88
CA PHE A 155 -22.87 30.40 3.60
C PHE A 155 -21.91 29.42 2.89
N ASP A 156 -22.08 28.09 2.89
CA ASP A 156 -23.31 27.29 2.80
C ASP A 156 -23.29 26.07 3.75
N LEU A 157 -23.67 26.32 5.00
CA LEU A 157 -24.01 25.28 5.99
C LEU A 157 -25.44 24.71 5.76
N LEU A 158 -26.02 24.88 4.56
CA LEU A 158 -27.39 24.46 4.24
C LEU A 158 -27.48 23.21 3.35
N CYS A 159 -26.36 22.66 2.84
CA CYS A 159 -26.42 21.49 1.95
C CYS A 159 -26.15 20.13 2.63
N LEU A 160 -25.92 20.10 3.95
CA LEU A 160 -25.60 18.85 4.68
C LEU A 160 -26.57 18.50 5.82
N LYS A 161 -27.75 19.14 5.93
CA LYS A 161 -28.74 18.86 6.99
C LYS A 161 -30.18 18.65 6.49
N THR A 162 -30.36 18.20 5.26
CA THR A 162 -31.68 17.76 4.74
C THR A 162 -31.66 16.40 4.03
N CYS A 163 -30.61 15.60 4.22
CA CYS A 163 -30.67 14.16 3.96
C CYS A 163 -30.33 13.43 5.27
N LEU A 164 -31.38 13.21 6.06
CA LEU A 164 -31.53 12.55 7.36
C LEU A 164 -31.44 13.43 8.61
#